data_AF-A0A7W4YDS3-F1
#
_entry.id   AF-A0A7W4YDS3-F1
#
_cell.length_a   1.000
_cell.length_b   1.000
_cell.length_c   1.000
_cell.angle_alpha   90.00
_cell.angle_beta   90.00
_cell.angle_gamma   90.00
#
_symmetry.space_group_name_H-M   'P 1'
#
loop_
_entity.id
_entity.type
_entity.pdbx_description
1 polymer ?
#
loop_
_entity_poly.entity_id
_entity_poly.type
_entity_poly.pdbx_seq_one_letter_code
_entity_poly.pdbx_strand_id
1 'polypeptide(L)'
;MEFPGAVIHLGLLGVVTRVTLELEPSYRMRQDVYGPMPWNTYVDNLEEIHAAGYSVSAFTRFGETVHEILVKSRIPDGARDIDIVKDLSGAPRLPGDPGGASVTERDGSVGPWWDRLPHFPGSSDIGWGS
;
A
#
# COMPACT_ATOMS: atom_id res chain seq x y z
N MET A 1 -32.84 -11.16 -0.90
CA MET A 1 -31.73 -10.25 -0.53
C MET A 1 -30.89 -10.05 -1.76
N GLU A 2 -30.49 -8.83 -2.06
CA GLU A 2 -29.61 -8.54 -3.19
C GLU A 2 -28.16 -8.87 -2.84
N PHE A 3 -27.37 -9.21 -3.86
CA PHE A 3 -25.97 -9.63 -3.73
C PHE A 3 -25.10 -8.70 -2.84
N PRO A 4 -25.20 -7.34 -2.90
CA PRO A 4 -24.38 -6.47 -2.06
C PRO A 4 -24.56 -6.70 -0.56
N GLY A 5 -25.80 -6.95 -0.10
CA GLY A 5 -26.09 -7.24 1.30
C GLY A 5 -25.60 -8.61 1.77
N ALA A 6 -25.29 -9.51 0.84
CA ALA A 6 -24.72 -10.82 1.12
C ALA A 6 -23.18 -10.82 1.18
N VAL A 7 -22.49 -9.82 0.62
CA VAL A 7 -21.01 -9.74 0.66
C VAL A 7 -20.53 -9.19 2.00
N ILE A 8 -21.16 -8.11 2.49
CA ILE A 8 -20.86 -7.49 3.79
C ILE A 8 -22.06 -7.70 4.72
N HIS A 9 -22.18 -8.93 5.22
CA HIS A 9 -23.36 -9.34 6.00
C HIS A 9 -23.13 -9.39 7.52
N LEU A 10 -21.93 -9.04 8.01
CA LEU A 10 -21.57 -9.01 9.43
C LEU A 10 -21.91 -10.30 10.21
N GLY A 11 -21.91 -11.46 9.54
CA GLY A 11 -22.30 -12.75 10.15
C GLY A 11 -23.81 -13.00 10.24
N LEU A 12 -24.67 -12.04 9.90
CA LEU A 12 -26.14 -12.15 10.08
C LEU A 12 -26.82 -13.19 9.17
N LEU A 13 -26.15 -13.62 8.10
CA LEU A 13 -26.65 -14.61 7.15
C LEU A 13 -26.07 -16.02 7.38
N GLY A 14 -25.35 -16.21 8.49
CA GLY A 14 -24.64 -17.45 8.81
C GLY A 14 -23.21 -17.50 8.29
N VAL A 15 -22.62 -18.70 8.26
CA VAL A 15 -21.22 -18.93 7.91
C VAL A 15 -21.06 -18.99 6.38
N VAL A 16 -20.14 -18.17 5.85
CA VAL A 16 -19.69 -18.27 4.45
C VAL A 16 -18.70 -19.41 4.33
N THR A 17 -19.02 -20.42 3.50
CA THR A 17 -18.18 -21.60 3.30
C THR A 17 -17.41 -21.59 1.97
N ARG A 18 -17.80 -20.71 1.03
CA ARG A 18 -17.15 -20.58 -0.28
C ARG A 18 -17.34 -19.16 -0.82
N VAL A 19 -16.30 -18.65 -1.47
CA VAL A 19 -16.33 -17.41 -2.25
C VAL A 19 -15.73 -17.66 -3.63
N THR A 20 -16.13 -16.85 -4.60
CA THR A 20 -15.50 -16.78 -5.92
C THR A 20 -15.07 -15.34 -6.13
N LEU A 21 -13.80 -15.14 -6.48
CA LEU A 21 -13.19 -13.84 -6.68
C LEU A 21 -12.77 -13.71 -8.14
N GLU A 22 -13.00 -12.53 -8.71
CA GLU A 22 -12.41 -12.17 -9.99
C GLU A 22 -10.93 -11.78 -9.76
N LEU A 23 -10.06 -12.25 -10.66
CA LEU A 23 -8.62 -12.01 -10.58
C LEU A 23 -8.17 -11.14 -11.77
N GLU A 24 -7.10 -10.39 -11.56
CA GLU A 24 -6.38 -9.67 -12.62
C GLU A 24 -5.01 -10.33 -12.89
N PRO A 25 -4.33 -10.01 -14.01
CA PRO A 25 -2.96 -10.44 -14.24
C PRO A 25 -2.03 -10.00 -13.11
N SER A 26 -1.03 -10.83 -12.79
CA SER A 26 -0.01 -10.47 -11.81
C SER A 26 0.76 -9.23 -12.25
N TYR A 27 1.03 -8.32 -11.32
CA TYR A 27 1.73 -7.07 -11.57
C TYR A 27 2.86 -6.85 -10.55
N ARG A 28 3.75 -5.93 -10.90
CA ARG A 28 4.87 -5.50 -10.05
C ARG A 28 4.59 -4.15 -9.43
N MET A 29 5.18 -3.91 -8.27
CA MET A 29 5.05 -2.67 -7.53
C MET A 29 6.38 -2.27 -6.89
N ARG A 30 6.44 -1.03 -6.43
CA ARG A 30 7.44 -0.51 -5.49
C ARG A 30 6.76 0.26 -4.38
N GLN A 31 7.50 0.55 -3.32
CA GLN A 31 7.04 1.35 -2.19
C GLN A 31 8.06 2.44 -1.87
N ASP A 32 7.57 3.66 -1.65
CA ASP A 32 8.38 4.82 -1.25
C ASP A 32 7.69 5.55 -0.09
N VAL A 33 8.49 6.09 0.84
CA VAL A 33 7.98 6.79 2.02
C VAL A 33 8.38 8.26 1.95
N TYR A 34 7.44 9.14 2.31
CA TYR A 34 7.64 10.59 2.39
C TYR A 34 7.32 11.09 3.80
N GLY A 35 7.94 12.18 4.23
CA GLY A 35 7.61 12.84 5.50
C GLY A 35 8.82 13.47 6.20
N PRO A 36 8.61 14.01 7.41
CA PRO A 36 7.30 14.29 8.02
C PRO A 36 6.59 15.45 7.31
N MET A 37 5.27 15.55 7.46
CA MET A 37 4.44 16.62 6.88
C MET A 37 3.54 17.27 7.96
N PRO A 38 3.47 18.60 8.08
CA PRO A 38 2.50 19.26 8.95
C PRO A 38 1.06 18.92 8.56
N TRP A 39 0.15 18.81 9.54
CA TRP A 39 -1.25 18.46 9.27
C TRP A 39 -1.96 19.42 8.33
N ASN A 40 -1.75 20.73 8.47
CA ASN A 40 -2.40 21.71 7.60
C ASN A 40 -1.99 21.50 6.14
N THR A 41 -0.69 21.31 5.87
CA THR A 41 -0.20 20.98 4.53
C THR A 41 -0.79 19.67 4.01
N TYR A 42 -0.87 18.64 4.85
CA TYR A 42 -1.46 17.35 4.45
C TYR A 42 -2.93 17.48 4.07
N VAL A 43 -3.72 18.19 4.89
CA VAL A 43 -5.16 18.40 4.64
C VAL A 43 -5.41 19.24 3.40
N ASP A 44 -4.61 20.30 3.19
CA ASP A 44 -4.73 21.18 2.02
C ASP A 44 -4.36 20.48 0.70
N ASN A 45 -3.60 19.38 0.74
CA ASN A 45 -3.11 18.64 -0.44
C ASN A 45 -3.60 17.18 -0.51
N LEU A 46 -4.70 16.84 0.19
CA LEU A 46 -5.20 15.46 0.30
C LEU A 46 -5.38 14.76 -1.05
N GLU A 47 -5.97 15.44 -2.03
CA GLU A 47 -6.25 14.84 -3.35
C GLU A 47 -4.95 14.49 -4.09
N GLU A 48 -3.99 15.43 -4.14
CA GLU A 48 -2.68 15.22 -4.77
C GLU A 48 -1.93 14.07 -4.10
N ILE A 49 -1.90 14.06 -2.76
CA ILE A 49 -1.18 13.04 -1.98
C ILE A 49 -1.78 11.65 -2.21
N HIS A 50 -3.11 11.51 -2.15
CA HIS A 50 -3.77 10.21 -2.33
C HIS A 50 -3.85 9.76 -3.80
N ALA A 51 -3.61 10.65 -4.75
CA ALA A 51 -3.45 10.33 -6.17
C ALA A 51 -2.00 9.92 -6.55
N ALA A 52 -1.02 10.08 -5.65
CA ALA A 52 0.39 9.88 -5.93
C ALA A 52 0.81 8.42 -6.23
N GLY A 53 -0.05 7.45 -5.95
CA GLY A 53 0.22 6.04 -6.22
C GLY A 53 -1.05 5.21 -6.32
N TYR A 54 -0.86 3.91 -6.54
CA TYR A 54 -1.97 2.96 -6.58
C TYR A 54 -2.64 2.79 -5.20
N SER A 55 -1.84 2.87 -4.13
CA SER A 55 -2.32 2.87 -2.74
C SER A 55 -1.46 3.83 -1.92
N VAL A 56 -2.10 4.66 -1.11
CA VAL A 56 -1.42 5.64 -0.26
C VAL A 56 -1.90 5.47 1.18
N SER A 57 -1.00 5.54 2.15
CA SER A 57 -1.33 5.45 3.58
C SER A 57 -0.52 6.46 4.37
N ALA A 58 -1.19 7.21 5.23
CA ALA A 58 -0.57 8.15 6.14
C ALA A 58 -0.50 7.56 7.55
N PHE A 59 0.66 7.60 8.18
CA PHE A 59 0.90 7.16 9.55
C PHE A 59 1.22 8.36 10.42
N THR A 60 0.60 8.40 11.60
CA THR A 60 0.79 9.48 12.57
C THR A 60 0.89 8.90 13.98
N ARG A 61 1.53 9.66 14.87
CA ARG A 61 1.49 9.44 16.33
C ARG A 61 0.55 10.44 17.03
N PHE A 62 -0.32 11.10 16.26
CA PHE A 62 -1.23 12.17 16.73
C PHE A 62 -0.51 13.37 17.34
N GLY A 63 0.71 13.65 16.87
CA GLY A 63 1.38 14.93 17.11
C GLY A 63 1.06 15.95 16.02
N GLU A 64 1.90 16.97 15.89
CA GLU A 64 1.74 18.09 14.94
C GLU A 64 1.88 17.69 13.46
N THR A 65 2.35 16.47 13.17
CA THR A 65 2.68 16.03 11.81
C THR A 65 2.12 14.64 11.49
N VAL A 66 1.84 14.41 10.21
CA VAL A 66 1.88 13.07 9.61
C VAL A 66 3.35 12.64 9.56
N HIS A 67 3.68 11.52 10.21
CA HIS A 67 5.06 11.08 10.35
C HIS A 67 5.59 10.45 9.06
N GLU A 68 4.77 9.61 8.43
CA GLU A 68 5.11 8.90 7.20
C GLU A 68 3.90 8.88 6.26
N ILE A 69 4.16 9.06 4.98
CA ILE A 69 3.22 8.84 3.88
C ILE A 69 3.83 7.74 3.01
N LEU A 70 3.24 6.55 3.07
CA LEU A 70 3.65 5.39 2.27
C LEU A 70 2.89 5.40 0.95
N VAL A 71 3.62 5.50 -0.15
CA VAL A 71 3.10 5.46 -1.51
C VAL A 71 3.49 4.13 -2.16
N LYS A 72 2.50 3.38 -2.63
CA LYS A 72 2.68 2.10 -3.32
C LYS A 72 2.30 2.27 -4.78
N SER A 73 3.25 2.06 -5.67
CA SER A 73 3.06 2.36 -7.09
C SER A 73 3.20 1.09 -7.93
N ARG A 74 2.26 0.88 -8.86
CA ARG A 74 2.39 -0.18 -9.87
C ARG A 74 3.48 0.19 -10.87
N ILE A 75 4.23 -0.80 -11.32
CA ILE A 75 5.18 -0.66 -12.41
C ILE A 75 4.44 -0.98 -13.72
N PRO A 76 4.43 -0.06 -14.70
CA PRO A 76 3.81 -0.32 -16.00
C PRO A 76 4.40 -1.56 -16.69
N ASP A 77 3.59 -2.24 -17.49
CA ASP A 77 4.05 -3.41 -18.25
C ASP A 77 5.21 -3.05 -19.18
N GLY A 78 6.25 -3.88 -19.17
CA GLY A 78 7.48 -3.66 -19.94
C GLY A 78 8.45 -2.62 -19.35
N ALA A 79 8.04 -1.79 -18.38
CA ALA A 79 8.93 -0.86 -17.72
C ALA A 79 9.83 -1.58 -16.68
N ARG A 80 11.07 -1.15 -16.51
CA ARG A 80 11.92 -1.69 -15.42
C ARG A 80 11.49 -1.16 -14.06
N ASP A 81 11.18 0.14 -14.02
CA ASP A 81 10.83 0.92 -12.85
C ASP A 81 10.01 2.16 -13.31
N ILE A 82 9.69 3.08 -12.40
CA ILE A 82 9.04 4.38 -12.64
C ILE A 82 9.89 5.54 -12.11
N ASP A 83 9.69 6.72 -12.68
CA ASP A 83 10.19 7.95 -12.08
C ASP A 83 9.36 8.30 -10.84
N ILE A 84 10.04 8.67 -9.77
CA ILE A 84 9.43 9.10 -8.51
C ILE A 84 9.77 10.55 -8.20
N VAL A 85 8.84 11.24 -7.55
CA VAL A 85 9.09 12.59 -7.04
C VAL A 85 10.02 12.54 -5.83
N LYS A 86 10.87 13.56 -5.66
CA LYS A 86 11.74 13.68 -4.48
C LYS A 86 11.03 14.34 -3.30
N ASP A 87 9.94 15.04 -3.59
CA ASP A 87 9.12 15.80 -2.66
C ASP A 87 7.66 15.61 -3.07
N LEU A 88 6.81 15.32 -2.10
CA LEU A 88 5.37 15.12 -2.25
C LEU A 88 4.66 16.23 -1.46
N SER A 89 4.22 17.27 -2.16
CA SER A 89 3.53 18.43 -1.58
C SER A 89 4.25 19.03 -0.35
N GLY A 90 5.58 19.12 -0.40
CA GLY A 90 6.44 19.63 0.69
C GLY A 90 6.97 18.57 1.66
N ALA A 91 6.62 17.30 1.49
CA ALA A 91 7.23 16.20 2.24
C ALA A 91 8.35 15.53 1.43
N PRO A 92 9.60 15.55 1.91
CA PRO A 92 10.70 14.90 1.20
C PRO A 92 10.55 13.39 1.26
N ARG A 93 11.08 12.70 0.23
CA ARG A 93 11.27 11.25 0.28
C ARG A 93 12.25 10.89 1.39
N LEU A 94 11.85 9.97 2.26
CA LEU A 94 12.67 9.43 3.32
C LEU A 94 13.70 8.43 2.79
N PRO A 95 14.79 8.16 3.54
CA PRO A 95 15.69 7.05 3.25
C PRO A 95 14.93 5.73 3.13
N GLY A 96 15.39 4.87 2.23
CA GLY A 96 14.76 3.58 2.01
C GLY A 96 14.90 2.65 3.22
N ASP A 97 13.83 1.92 3.51
CA ASP A 97 13.82 0.83 4.49
C ASP A 97 13.73 -0.51 3.73
N PRO A 98 14.75 -1.38 3.80
CA PRO A 98 14.71 -2.68 3.13
C PRO A 98 13.64 -3.62 3.71
N GLY A 99 12.94 -3.23 4.77
CA GLY A 99 11.91 -4.01 5.41
C GLY A 99 12.48 -5.13 6.29
N GLY A 100 11.63 -6.11 6.61
CA GLY A 100 12.00 -7.23 7.47
C GLY A 100 10.77 -7.95 7.99
N ALA A 101 10.87 -8.62 9.14
CA ALA A 101 9.78 -9.43 9.70
C ALA A 101 8.48 -8.65 9.98
N SER A 102 8.57 -7.33 10.19
CA SER A 102 7.44 -6.49 10.60
C SER A 102 6.90 -5.60 9.50
N VAL A 103 7.62 -5.38 8.40
CA VAL A 103 7.16 -4.53 7.30
C VAL A 103 7.72 -5.02 5.97
N THR A 104 6.91 -4.97 4.91
CA THR A 104 7.37 -5.17 3.53
C THR A 104 8.38 -4.09 3.12
N GLU A 105 9.25 -4.38 2.14
CA GLU A 105 10.27 -3.46 1.65
C GLU A 105 9.68 -2.10 1.21
N ARG A 106 10.33 -1.00 1.63
CA ARG A 106 9.95 0.41 1.38
C ARG A 106 11.11 1.25 0.85
N ASP A 107 12.10 0.61 0.25
CA ASP A 107 13.34 1.21 -0.23
C ASP A 107 13.28 1.66 -1.69
N GLY A 108 12.16 1.40 -2.37
CA GLY A 108 11.96 1.64 -3.79
C GLY A 108 12.29 0.43 -4.67
N SER A 109 12.65 -0.72 -4.10
CA SER A 109 12.86 -1.94 -4.85
C SER A 109 11.55 -2.39 -5.54
N VAL A 110 11.68 -2.81 -6.80
CA VAL A 110 10.56 -3.37 -7.57
C VAL A 110 10.40 -4.85 -7.21
N GLY A 111 9.20 -5.23 -6.78
CA GLY A 111 8.84 -6.60 -6.43
C GLY A 111 7.41 -6.97 -6.87
N PRO A 112 6.97 -8.20 -6.61
CA PRO A 112 5.61 -8.62 -6.92
C PRO A 112 4.60 -7.93 -6.00
N TRP A 113 3.37 -7.75 -6.47
CA TRP A 113 2.33 -7.04 -5.71
C TRP A 113 2.07 -7.63 -4.31
N TRP A 114 2.14 -8.95 -4.14
CA TRP A 114 1.87 -9.61 -2.85
C TRP A 114 2.94 -9.33 -1.79
N ASP A 115 4.12 -8.84 -2.18
CA ASP A 115 5.22 -8.46 -1.28
C ASP A 115 5.40 -6.93 -1.19
N ARG A 116 4.45 -6.17 -1.74
CA ARG A 116 4.47 -4.69 -1.73
C ARG A 116 3.13 -4.08 -1.29
N LEU A 117 2.01 -4.65 -1.73
CA LEU A 117 0.68 -4.15 -1.42
C LEU A 117 0.29 -4.34 0.06
N PRO A 118 0.61 -5.45 0.74
CA PRO A 118 0.48 -5.54 2.19
C PRO A 118 1.43 -4.59 2.93
N HIS A 119 1.12 -4.18 4.16
CA HIS A 119 2.09 -3.46 5.01
C HIS A 119 3.06 -4.40 5.70
N PHE A 120 2.59 -5.61 6.01
CA PHE A 120 3.32 -6.66 6.71
C PHE A 120 3.64 -7.76 5.71
N PRO A 121 4.83 -8.38 5.78
CA PRO A 121 5.14 -9.52 4.92
C PRO A 121 4.11 -10.63 5.13
N GLY A 122 3.80 -11.37 4.06
CA GLY A 122 3.16 -12.67 4.21
C GLY A 122 4.10 -13.59 4.99
N SER A 123 3.55 -14.50 5.81
CA SER A 123 4.39 -15.52 6.45
C SER A 123 5.09 -16.33 5.35
N SER A 124 6.43 -16.35 5.36
CA SER A 124 7.24 -17.17 4.44
C SER A 124 7.07 -18.68 4.64
N ASP A 125 6.30 -19.11 5.64
CA ASP A 125 6.12 -20.52 6.03
C ASP A 125 4.88 -21.19 5.42
N ILE A 126 4.28 -20.62 4.37
CA ILE A 126 3.39 -21.40 3.51
C ILE A 126 4.24 -22.09 2.44
N GLY A 127 5.09 -23.01 2.88
CA GLY A 127 5.74 -23.96 2.01
C GLY A 127 4.65 -24.78 1.31
N TRP A 128 4.32 -24.41 0.08
CA TRP A 128 3.73 -25.37 -0.84
C TRP A 128 4.82 -26.41 -1.10
N GLY A 129 4.77 -27.48 -0.31
CA GLY A 129 5.73 -28.58 -0.41
C GLY A 129 5.83 -29.07 -1.85
N SER A 130 7.06 -29.08 -2.35
CA SER A 130 7.46 -29.92 -3.48
C SER A 130 7.47 -31.38 -3.09
#